data_AF-A0A1F9E273-F1
#
_entry.id   AF-A0A1F9E273-F1
#
_cell.length_a   1.000
_cell.length_b   1.000
_cell.length_c   1.000
_cell.angle_alpha   90.00
_cell.angle_beta   90.00
_cell.angle_gamma   90.00
#
_symmetry.space_group_name_H-M   'P 1'
#
loop_
_entity.id
_entity.type
_entity.pdbx_description
1 polymer ?
#
loop_
_entity_poly.entity_id
_entity_poly.type
_entity_poly.pdbx_seq_one_letter_code
_entity_poly.pdbx_strand_id
1 'polypeptide(L)' 'MKAEGVKVILASPYYDIRYAQFVSKNTGAKIAPLAHQVGSRPGTDNYFNMIDYNVRQLVTAFRGRP' A
#
# COMPACT_ATOMS: atom_id res chain seq x y z
N MET A 1 -11.15 1.23 9.38
CA MET A 1 -10.75 2.61 9.01
C MET A 1 -11.18 3.63 10.05
N LYS A 2 -12.47 4.00 10.14
CA LYS A 2 -12.93 5.07 11.06
C LYS A 2 -12.97 4.63 12.52
N ALA A 3 -13.69 3.55 12.85
CA ALA A 3 -13.84 3.06 14.22
C ALA A 3 -12.49 2.68 14.86
N GLU A 4 -11.75 1.78 14.22
CA GLU A 4 -10.45 1.29 14.70
C GLU A 4 -9.27 2.22 14.39
N GLY A 5 -9.53 3.42 13.87
CA GLY A 5 -8.47 4.37 13.54
C GLY A 5 -7.41 3.88 12.54
N VAL A 6 -7.64 2.82 11.76
CA VAL A 6 -6.75 2.33 10.71
C VAL A 6 -6.38 3.47 9.76
N LYS A 7 -5.11 3.54 9.31
CA LYS A 7 -4.59 4.70 8.55
C LYS A 7 -4.19 4.41 7.12
N VAL A 8 -3.93 3.14 6.78
CA VAL A 8 -3.31 2.74 5.51
C VAL A 8 -4.12 1.60 4.88
N ILE A 9 -4.32 1.69 3.56
CA ILE A 9 -4.90 0.64 2.72
C ILE A 9 -3.76 0.00 1.93
N LEU A 10 -3.61 -1.32 2.05
CA LEU A 10 -2.62 -2.06 1.26
C LEU A 10 -3.23 -2.44 -0.08
N ALA A 11 -2.71 -1.89 -1.18
CA ALA A 11 -3.26 -2.11 -2.52
C ALA A 11 -2.31 -2.96 -3.38
N SER A 12 -2.76 -4.17 -3.70
CA SER A 12 -2.10 -5.07 -4.65
C SER A 12 -2.41 -4.65 -6.10
N PRO A 13 -1.46 -4.79 -7.04
CA PRO A 13 -1.69 -4.56 -8.47
C PRO A 13 -2.68 -5.55 -9.11
N TYR A 14 -3.03 -6.64 -8.42
CA TYR A 14 -4.01 -7.62 -8.91
C TYR A 14 -5.45 -7.06 -8.93
N TYR A 15 -5.77 -6.15 -8.00
CA TYR A 15 -7.10 -5.55 -7.91
C TYR A 15 -7.14 -4.17 -8.56
N ASP A 16 -8.28 -3.80 -9.11
CA ASP A 16 -8.50 -2.47 -9.64
C ASP A 16 -8.33 -1.41 -8.54
N ILE A 17 -7.47 -0.42 -8.80
CA ILE A 17 -7.12 0.63 -7.85
C ILE A 17 -8.33 1.49 -7.42
N ARG A 18 -9.40 1.53 -8.23
CA ARG A 18 -10.61 2.31 -7.95
C ARG A 18 -11.26 1.93 -6.63
N TYR A 19 -11.19 0.67 -6.22
CA TYR A 19 -11.74 0.23 -4.93
C TYR A 19 -10.97 0.85 -3.75
N ALA A 20 -9.63 0.85 -3.82
CA ALA A 20 -8.80 1.47 -2.79
C ALA A 20 -8.98 3.00 -2.76
N GLN A 21 -9.10 3.63 -3.93
CA GLN A 21 -9.38 5.07 -4.06
C GLN A 21 -10.73 5.46 -3.44
N PHE A 22 -11.77 4.66 -3.68
CA PHE A 22 -13.08 4.87 -3.07
C PHE A 22 -13.00 4.84 -1.54
N VAL A 23 -12.35 3.83 -0.96
CA VAL A 23 -12.19 3.74 0.51
C VAL A 23 -11.33 4.88 1.05
N SER A 24 -10.22 5.23 0.38
CA SER A 24 -9.35 6.34 0.75
C SER A 24 -10.12 7.67 0.80
N LYS A 25 -10.88 8.00 -0.25
CA LYS A 25 -11.71 9.21 -0.32
C LYS A 25 -12.71 9.31 0.83
N ASN A 26 -13.32 8.19 1.22
CA ASN A 26 -14.37 8.18 2.24
C ASN A 26 -13.85 8.08 3.69
N THR A 27 -12.55 7.81 3.87
CA THR A 27 -11.98 7.52 5.20
C THR A 27 -10.74 8.34 5.55
N GLY A 28 -10.11 8.99 4.57
CA GLY A 28 -8.82 9.67 4.74
C GLY A 28 -7.63 8.71 4.86
N ALA A 29 -7.81 7.40 4.62
CA ALA A 29 -6.68 6.47 4.55
C ALA A 29 -5.72 6.85 3.44
N LYS A 30 -4.43 6.58 3.63
CA LYS A 30 -3.46 6.57 2.54
C LYS A 30 -3.40 5.20 1.88
N ILE A 31 -3.23 5.18 0.56
CA ILE A 31 -3.04 3.94 -0.18
C ILE A 31 -1.54 3.65 -0.25
N ALA A 32 -1.12 2.47 0.21
CA ALA A 32 0.22 1.93 0.04
C ALA A 32 0.21 0.89 -1.10
N PRO A 33 0.84 1.16 -2.25
CA PRO A 33 0.91 0.21 -3.35
C PRO A 33 1.91 -0.91 -3.02
N LEU A 34 1.43 -2.10 -2.64
CA LEU A 34 2.31 -3.22 -2.31
C LEU A 34 2.49 -4.19 -3.48
N ALA A 35 3.61 -4.89 -3.49
CA ALA A 35 3.83 -6.08 -4.29
C ALA A 35 3.33 -7.31 -3.51
N HIS A 36 2.31 -7.99 -4.04
CA HIS A 36 1.71 -9.18 -3.40
C HIS A 36 2.51 -10.46 -3.70
N GLN A 37 3.35 -10.43 -4.73
CA GLN A 37 4.26 -11.49 -5.13
C GLN A 37 5.50 -10.90 -5.81
N VAL A 38 6.55 -11.72 -5.93
CA VAL A 38 7.76 -11.39 -6.68
C VAL A 38 7.40 -11.01 -8.13
N GLY A 39 8.05 -9.98 -8.64
CA GLY A 39 7.81 -9.44 -9.98
C GLY A 39 6.47 -8.71 -10.17
N SER A 40 5.62 -8.61 -9.13
CA SER A 40 4.32 -7.92 -9.28
C SER A 40 4.43 -6.40 -9.41
N ARG A 41 5.61 -5.82 -9.12
CA ARG A 41 5.92 -4.41 -9.33
C ARG A 41 7.36 -4.22 -9.83
N PRO A 42 7.67 -3.08 -10.46
CA PRO A 42 9.04 -2.77 -10.85
C PRO A 42 10.00 -2.80 -9.66
N GLY A 43 11.15 -3.47 -9.83
CA GLY A 43 12.19 -3.58 -8.80
C GLY A 43 11.86 -4.55 -7.68
N THR A 44 10.90 -5.46 -7.85
CA THR A 44 10.57 -6.53 -6.89
C THR A 44 10.95 -7.91 -7.40
N ASP A 45 12.10 -8.04 -8.06
CA ASP A 45 12.47 -9.21 -8.90
C ASP A 45 12.83 -10.47 -8.12
N ASN A 46 13.06 -10.35 -6.82
CA ASN A 46 13.25 -11.47 -5.90
C ASN A 46 12.55 -11.17 -4.57
N TYR A 47 12.53 -12.17 -3.66
CA TYR A 47 11.85 -12.05 -2.38
C TYR A 47 12.38 -10.90 -1.53
N PHE A 48 13.70 -10.72 -1.42
CA PHE A 48 14.29 -9.63 -0.65
C PHE A 48 13.93 -8.26 -1.22
N ASN A 49 14.02 -8.09 -2.54
CA ASN A 49 13.65 -6.86 -3.22
C ASN A 49 12.15 -6.53 -3.03
N MET A 50 11.29 -7.54 -3.09
CA MET A 50 9.85 -7.40 -2.84
C MET A 50 9.56 -6.97 -1.40
N ILE A 51 10.20 -7.61 -0.41
CA ILE A 51 10.06 -7.24 1.00
C ILE A 51 10.57 -5.82 1.24
N ASP A 52 11.75 -5.47 0.74
CA ASP A 52 12.33 -4.13 0.90
C ASP A 52 11.45 -3.06 0.24
N TYR A 53 10.94 -3.32 -0.96
CA TYR A 53 9.95 -2.45 -1.60
C TYR A 53 8.72 -2.24 -0.71
N ASN A 54 8.11 -3.33 -0.21
CA ASN A 54 6.90 -3.25 0.61
C ASN A 54 7.13 -2.48 1.91
N VAL A 55 8.25 -2.71 2.59
CA VAL A 55 8.64 -1.97 3.80
C VAL A 55 8.80 -0.48 3.49
N ARG A 56 9.48 -0.11 2.40
CA ARG A 56 9.62 1.29 1.97
C ARG A 56 8.27 1.96 1.68
N GLN A 57 7.33 1.25 1.05
CA GLN A 57 5.98 1.77 0.80
C GLN A 57 5.20 2.01 2.09
N LEU A 58 5.28 1.09 3.06
CA LEU A 58 4.65 1.25 4.37
C LEU A 58 5.24 2.43 5.13
N VAL A 59 6.58 2.53 5.21
CA VAL A 59 7.28 3.65 5.85
C VAL A 59 6.84 4.98 5.22
N THR A 60 6.75 5.05 3.90
CA THR A 60 6.29 6.26 3.18
C THR A 60 4.84 6.59 3.53
N ALA A 61 3.95 5.60 3.57
CA ALA A 61 2.54 5.80 3.92
C ALA A 61 2.37 6.34 5.34
N PHE A 62 3.18 5.88 6.30
CA PHE A 62 3.13 6.34 7.69
C PHE A 62 3.86 7.67 7.95
N ARG A 63 4.96 7.98 7.24
CA ARG A 63 5.77 9.19 7.45
C ARG A 63 5.09 10.50 7.05
N GLY A 64 4.14 10.48 6.12
CA GLY A 64 3.49 11.72 5.66
C GLY A 64 2.47 12.31 6.65
N ARG A 65 2.70 12.21 7.95
CA ARG A 65 1.87 12.77 9.01
C ARG A 65 2.74 13.77 9.79
N PRO A 66 2.34 15.05 9.95
CA PRO A 66 2.92 15.90 10.99
C PRO A 66 2.62 15.31 12.38
#